data_AF-A0A9D6YP43-F1
#
_entry.id   AF-A0A9D6YP43-F1
#
_cell.length_a   1.000
_cell.length_b   1.000
_cell.length_c   1.000
_cell.angle_alpha   90.00
_cell.angle_beta   90.00
_cell.angle_gamma   90.00
#
_symmetry.space_group_name_H-M   'P 1'
#
loop_
_entity.id
_entity.type
_entity.pdbx_description
1 polymer ?
#
loop_
_entity_poly.entity_id
_entity_poly.type
_entity_poly.pdbx_seq_one_letter_code
_entity_poly.pdbx_strand_id
1 'polypeptide(L)'
;MSTNIWHYLANQFDNVTKINFKLMNTINADHFAKLQAQQSDPDIAALLARTTPVHDNFNDAYSVWFSAKGIHKGETDRVQGYINDLSSTKIKQWDAQIQTLYLEGTSDYIVILPNGKKPFYSGTIDDRIAQLDALADRLVAYPALMATMNDVLVFHTTLDDARNIQQQKEGLLNNASDLTETARKEIATMMYRNLGLLMDKYAGNLNLVSNFWELSLLSSGSGAVVAPPPPPVAGNITIVSDQSIISGMPLEIIISGNLSANGGGILATWEPGITNSADLTAGGTIDFQHVYTVAGIKNITVTEVTAGVFAFLSALQMPNVKAASITLSGDFSAVTNFNFYGNNLSIANVNDLLTQINAYGTSGGLINISGGTMPVPNPAFPALVALQSRGWTVMTN
;
A
#
# COMPACT_ATOMS: atom_id res chain seq x y z
N MET A 1 36.94 23.69 -16.16
CA MET A 1 36.99 23.16 -17.53
C MET A 1 35.74 22.32 -17.74
N SER A 2 34.83 22.70 -18.63
CA SER A 2 33.71 21.84 -19.02
C SER A 2 34.27 20.76 -19.96
N THR A 3 34.59 19.59 -19.42
CA THR A 3 34.96 18.43 -20.22
C THR A 3 33.71 17.95 -20.94
N ASN A 4 33.57 18.30 -22.22
CA ASN A 4 32.62 17.66 -23.12
C ASN A 4 33.04 16.19 -23.23
N ILE A 5 32.43 15.34 -22.42
CA ILE A 5 32.59 13.89 -22.53
C ILE A 5 32.00 13.49 -23.87
N TRP A 6 32.76 12.72 -24.64
CA TRP A 6 32.30 12.16 -25.92
C TRP A 6 31.00 11.38 -25.68
N HIS A 7 29.94 11.68 -26.42
CA HIS A 7 28.60 11.18 -26.09
C HIS A 7 28.47 9.65 -26.12
N TYR A 8 29.32 8.95 -26.87
CA TYR A 8 29.39 7.47 -26.87
C TYR A 8 29.99 6.90 -25.56
N LEU A 9 30.75 7.69 -24.81
CA LEU A 9 31.27 7.30 -23.49
C LEU A 9 30.28 7.60 -22.36
N ALA A 10 29.18 8.30 -22.66
CA ALA A 10 28.18 8.61 -21.66
C ALA A 10 27.27 7.40 -21.40
N ASN A 11 26.96 7.14 -20.13
CA ASN A 11 26.00 6.11 -19.75
C ASN A 11 24.59 6.58 -20.13
N GLN A 12 24.09 6.11 -21.28
CA GLN A 12 22.78 6.50 -21.79
C GLN A 12 21.63 6.05 -20.88
N PHE A 13 21.76 4.90 -20.21
CA PHE A 13 20.77 4.45 -19.22
C PHE A 13 20.69 5.43 -18.06
N ASP A 14 21.83 5.88 -17.53
CA ASP A 14 21.87 6.86 -16.46
C ASP A 14 21.28 8.21 -16.88
N ASN A 15 21.70 8.70 -18.05
CA ASN A 15 21.27 10.00 -18.58
C ASN A 15 19.76 10.07 -18.83
N VAL A 16 19.18 9.04 -19.47
CA VAL A 16 17.77 9.03 -19.86
C VAL A 16 16.85 8.79 -18.66
N THR A 17 17.31 8.02 -17.67
CA THR A 17 16.49 7.64 -16.51
C THR A 17 16.72 8.50 -15.27
N LYS A 18 17.61 9.50 -15.34
CA LYS A 18 17.94 10.36 -14.20
C LYS A 18 16.66 10.87 -13.54
N ILE A 19 16.54 10.67 -12.22
CA ILE A 19 15.37 11.01 -11.38
C ILE A 19 14.02 10.41 -11.83
N ASN A 20 14.00 9.57 -12.87
CA ASN A 20 12.80 8.94 -13.41
C ASN A 20 12.81 7.44 -13.07
N PHE A 21 12.50 7.15 -11.81
CA PHE A 21 12.50 5.78 -11.28
C PHE A 21 11.54 4.86 -12.04
N LYS A 22 10.41 5.41 -12.50
CA LYS A 22 9.44 4.65 -13.28
C LYS A 22 10.02 4.19 -14.63
N LEU A 23 10.69 5.09 -15.35
CA LEU A 23 11.32 4.73 -16.61
C LEU A 23 12.46 3.73 -16.40
N MET A 24 13.27 3.90 -15.35
CA MET A 24 14.27 2.89 -15.00
C MET A 24 13.63 1.53 -14.74
N ASN A 25 12.54 1.48 -13.96
CA ASN A 25 11.85 0.22 -13.66
C ASN A 25 11.39 -0.49 -14.93
N THR A 26 10.80 0.24 -15.88
CA THR A 26 10.39 -0.33 -17.18
C THR A 26 11.58 -0.90 -17.95
N ILE A 27 12.67 -0.14 -18.10
CA ILE A 27 13.84 -0.57 -18.89
C ILE A 27 14.56 -1.74 -18.20
N ASN A 28 14.68 -1.69 -16.87
CA ASN A 28 15.28 -2.73 -16.05
C ASN A 28 14.53 -4.05 -16.18
N ALA A 29 13.20 -4.03 -16.02
CA ALA A 29 12.37 -5.22 -16.14
C ALA A 29 12.45 -5.85 -17.54
N ASP A 30 12.36 -5.03 -18.60
CA ASP A 30 12.50 -5.49 -19.98
C ASP A 30 13.87 -6.13 -20.24
N HIS A 31 14.95 -5.45 -19.85
CA HIS A 31 16.31 -5.95 -20.02
C HIS A 31 16.53 -7.29 -19.30
N PHE A 32 16.10 -7.37 -18.04
CA PHE A 32 16.26 -8.57 -17.22
C PHE A 32 15.51 -9.77 -17.82
N ALA A 33 14.25 -9.59 -18.22
CA ALA A 33 13.46 -10.63 -18.87
C ALA A 33 14.10 -11.12 -20.18
N LYS A 34 14.69 -10.21 -20.97
CA LYS A 34 15.39 -10.54 -22.22
C LYS A 34 16.69 -11.32 -21.99
N LEU A 35 17.42 -11.03 -20.91
CA LEU A 35 18.57 -11.84 -20.49
C LEU A 35 18.13 -13.25 -20.07
N GLN A 36 17.06 -13.37 -19.26
CA GLN A 36 16.52 -14.67 -18.84
C GLN A 36 16.08 -15.53 -20.03
N ALA A 37 15.41 -14.93 -21.02
CA ALA A 37 14.97 -15.65 -22.21
C ALA A 37 16.11 -16.26 -23.05
N GLN A 38 17.32 -15.71 -22.93
CA GLN A 38 18.50 -16.13 -23.70
C GLN A 38 19.59 -16.77 -22.83
N GLN A 39 19.29 -17.15 -21.58
CA GLN A 39 20.25 -17.73 -20.63
C GLN A 39 20.83 -19.09 -21.03
N SER A 40 20.35 -19.71 -22.12
CA SER A 40 20.96 -20.92 -22.68
C SER A 40 22.32 -20.66 -23.31
N ASP A 41 22.61 -19.40 -23.69
CA ASP A 41 23.95 -18.96 -24.08
C ASP A 41 24.80 -18.67 -22.82
N PRO A 42 25.97 -19.32 -22.65
CA PRO A 42 26.79 -19.16 -21.44
C PRO A 42 27.23 -17.72 -21.16
N ASP A 43 27.48 -16.91 -22.18
CA ASP A 43 27.89 -15.52 -21.98
C ASP A 43 26.70 -14.69 -21.47
N ILE A 44 25.50 -14.94 -22.01
CA ILE A 44 24.27 -14.29 -21.55
C ILE A 44 23.90 -14.73 -20.14
N ALA A 45 24.08 -16.01 -19.81
CA ALA A 45 23.91 -16.52 -18.44
C ALA A 45 24.83 -15.80 -17.44
N ALA A 46 26.09 -15.53 -17.83
CA ALA A 46 27.00 -14.75 -17.01
C ALA A 46 26.55 -13.28 -16.85
N LEU A 47 25.97 -12.66 -17.89
CA LEU A 47 25.36 -11.33 -17.80
C LEU A 47 24.14 -11.31 -16.89
N LEU A 48 23.29 -12.33 -16.96
CA LEU A 48 22.14 -12.47 -16.08
C LEU A 48 22.58 -12.56 -14.62
N ALA A 49 23.50 -13.46 -14.31
CA ALA A 49 23.99 -13.70 -12.95
C ALA A 49 24.56 -12.45 -12.27
N ARG A 50 25.28 -11.60 -13.02
CA ARG A 50 25.80 -10.32 -12.50
C ARG A 50 24.75 -9.21 -12.39
N THR A 51 23.68 -9.28 -13.18
CA THR A 51 22.60 -8.29 -13.16
C THR A 51 21.58 -8.58 -12.07
N THR A 52 21.31 -9.84 -11.75
CA THR A 52 20.32 -10.24 -10.74
C THR A 52 20.43 -9.45 -9.43
N PRO A 53 21.60 -9.35 -8.75
CA PRO A 53 21.66 -8.68 -7.46
C PRO A 53 21.29 -7.19 -7.50
N VAL A 54 21.68 -6.49 -8.58
CA VAL A 54 21.36 -5.06 -8.74
C VAL A 54 19.95 -4.83 -9.29
N HIS A 55 19.39 -5.80 -10.01
CA HIS A 55 18.00 -5.79 -10.44
C HIS A 55 17.07 -5.91 -9.23
N ASP A 56 17.32 -6.90 -8.37
CA ASP A 56 16.55 -7.14 -7.16
C ASP A 56 16.64 -5.94 -6.20
N ASN A 57 17.86 -5.44 -5.94
CA ASN A 57 18.07 -4.25 -5.10
C ASN A 57 17.29 -3.03 -5.61
N PHE A 58 17.27 -2.79 -6.92
CA PHE A 58 16.51 -1.69 -7.50
C PHE A 58 14.99 -1.90 -7.35
N ASN A 59 14.48 -3.10 -7.62
CA ASN A 59 13.04 -3.38 -7.51
C ASN A 59 12.54 -3.25 -6.06
N ASP A 60 13.33 -3.70 -5.09
CA ASP A 60 13.03 -3.56 -3.66
C ASP A 60 12.98 -2.08 -3.27
N ALA A 61 14.02 -1.31 -3.61
CA ALA A 61 14.08 0.13 -3.32
C ALA A 61 12.92 0.89 -4.00
N TYR A 62 12.63 0.57 -5.26
CA TYR A 62 11.54 1.16 -6.02
C TYR A 62 10.17 0.91 -5.37
N SER A 63 9.93 -0.31 -4.90
CA SER A 63 8.69 -0.69 -4.22
C SER A 63 8.51 0.05 -2.90
N VAL A 64 9.59 0.16 -2.10
CA VAL A 64 9.61 0.95 -0.85
C VAL A 64 9.29 2.42 -1.13
N TRP A 65 9.93 3.03 -2.13
CA TRP A 65 9.64 4.41 -2.52
C TRP A 65 8.20 4.61 -3.00
N PHE A 66 7.68 3.70 -3.82
CA PHE A 66 6.32 3.79 -4.34
C PHE A 66 5.29 3.73 -3.20
N SER A 67 5.49 2.83 -2.23
CA SER A 67 4.66 2.75 -1.03
C SER A 67 4.76 4.01 -0.16
N ALA A 68 5.98 4.49 0.14
CA ALA A 68 6.20 5.71 0.91
C ALA A 68 5.52 6.93 0.26
N LYS A 69 5.53 7.01 -1.08
CA LYS A 69 4.85 8.07 -1.83
C LYS A 69 3.32 8.01 -1.65
N GLY A 70 2.75 6.81 -1.66
CA GLY A 70 1.31 6.60 -1.39
C GLY A 70 0.92 7.03 0.02
N ILE A 71 1.69 6.59 1.03
CA ILE A 71 1.48 6.93 2.44
C ILE A 71 1.54 8.45 2.65
N HIS A 72 2.61 9.11 2.17
CA HIS A 72 2.76 10.56 2.30
C HIS A 72 1.60 11.33 1.66
N LYS A 73 1.12 10.87 0.50
CA LYS A 73 -0.06 11.46 -0.15
C LYS A 73 -1.31 11.33 0.73
N GLY A 74 -1.58 10.14 1.29
CA GLY A 74 -2.71 9.91 2.18
C GLY A 74 -2.68 10.83 3.41
N GLU A 75 -1.52 10.99 4.02
CA GLU A 75 -1.35 11.89 5.17
C GLU A 75 -1.51 13.37 4.79
N THR A 76 -1.04 13.77 3.60
CA THR A 76 -1.25 15.11 3.06
C THR A 76 -2.74 15.40 2.86
N ASP A 77 -3.48 14.45 2.28
CA ASP A 77 -4.93 14.58 2.08
C ASP A 77 -5.68 14.67 3.42
N ARG A 78 -5.25 13.92 4.44
CA ARG A 78 -5.80 14.01 5.81
C ARG A 78 -5.61 15.40 6.42
N VAL A 79 -4.40 15.95 6.37
CA VAL A 79 -4.12 17.32 6.86
C VAL A 79 -4.98 18.33 6.10
N GLN A 80 -5.08 18.21 4.78
CA GLN A 80 -5.91 19.10 3.98
C GLN A 80 -7.41 18.98 4.36
N GLY A 81 -7.88 17.80 4.72
CA GLY A 81 -9.21 17.57 5.27
C GLY A 81 -9.48 18.43 6.52
N TYR A 82 -8.57 18.41 7.49
CA TYR A 82 -8.69 19.24 8.69
C TYR A 82 -8.59 20.74 8.39
N ILE A 83 -7.72 21.17 7.48
CA ILE A 83 -7.63 22.59 7.06
C ILE A 83 -8.93 23.05 6.37
N ASN A 84 -9.56 22.17 5.59
CA ASN A 84 -10.84 22.45 4.98
C ASN A 84 -11.96 22.52 6.04
N ASP A 85 -11.99 21.64 7.03
CA ASP A 85 -12.97 21.69 8.13
C ASP A 85 -12.80 22.95 9.01
N LEU A 86 -11.54 23.31 9.31
CA LEU A 86 -11.17 24.53 10.03
C LEU A 86 -11.82 25.76 9.37
N SER A 87 -11.58 25.92 8.08
CA SER A 87 -12.02 27.08 7.31
C SER A 87 -13.51 27.05 6.97
N SER A 88 -14.07 25.88 6.64
CA SER A 88 -15.47 25.78 6.20
C SER A 88 -16.47 25.79 7.36
N THR A 89 -16.12 25.17 8.50
CA THR A 89 -17.05 24.84 9.58
C THR A 89 -16.59 25.39 10.94
N LYS A 90 -15.47 24.89 11.46
CA LYS A 90 -15.08 25.07 12.86
C LYS A 90 -14.94 26.53 13.26
N ILE A 91 -14.22 27.32 12.47
CA ILE A 91 -14.01 28.75 12.81
C ILE A 91 -15.33 29.53 12.84
N LYS A 92 -16.33 29.16 12.04
CA LYS A 92 -17.64 29.82 12.04
C LYS A 92 -18.46 29.43 13.28
N GLN A 93 -18.35 28.17 13.71
CA GLN A 93 -19.01 27.69 14.92
C GLN A 93 -18.45 28.39 16.17
N TRP A 94 -17.12 28.47 16.29
CA TRP A 94 -16.48 29.14 17.42
C TRP A 94 -16.77 30.64 17.44
N ASP A 95 -16.70 31.30 16.29
CA ASP A 95 -17.09 32.71 16.17
C ASP A 95 -18.53 32.95 16.61
N ALA A 96 -19.48 32.11 16.17
CA ALA A 96 -20.87 32.22 16.61
C ALA A 96 -21.03 32.04 18.13
N GLN A 97 -20.29 31.09 18.73
CA GLN A 97 -20.29 30.89 20.18
C GLN A 97 -19.72 32.09 20.92
N ILE A 98 -18.61 32.65 20.46
CA ILE A 98 -17.99 33.87 21.02
C ILE A 98 -18.99 35.03 20.97
N GLN A 99 -19.64 35.23 19.82
CA GLN A 99 -20.60 36.33 19.62
C GLN A 99 -21.87 36.23 20.48
N THR A 100 -22.19 35.07 21.07
CA THR A 100 -23.29 34.98 22.04
C THR A 100 -23.03 35.76 23.33
N LEU A 101 -21.76 36.00 23.67
CA LEU A 101 -21.32 36.69 24.88
C LEU A 101 -20.62 38.02 24.58
N TYR A 102 -19.82 38.06 23.52
CA TYR A 102 -19.00 39.20 23.13
C TYR A 102 -19.26 39.54 21.66
N LEU A 103 -20.16 40.51 21.44
CA LEU A 103 -20.56 40.94 20.10
C LEU A 103 -19.36 41.46 19.28
N GLU A 104 -19.44 41.31 17.97
CA GLU A 104 -18.43 41.80 17.04
C GLU A 104 -18.19 43.32 17.22
N GLY A 105 -16.92 43.72 17.22
CA GLY A 105 -16.50 45.12 17.41
C GLY A 105 -16.39 45.57 18.88
N THR A 106 -16.80 44.75 19.84
CA THR A 106 -16.51 45.01 21.26
C THR A 106 -15.03 44.84 21.57
N SER A 107 -14.56 45.49 22.65
CA SER A 107 -13.16 45.38 23.07
C SER A 107 -12.74 43.93 23.34
N ASP A 108 -13.60 43.14 24.00
CA ASP A 108 -13.32 41.73 24.30
C ASP A 108 -13.28 40.88 23.04
N TYR A 109 -14.21 41.08 22.09
CA TYR A 109 -14.18 40.38 20.81
C TYR A 109 -12.89 40.67 20.04
N ILE A 110 -12.43 41.92 20.02
CA ILE A 110 -11.17 42.30 19.36
C ILE A 110 -9.96 41.65 20.04
N VAL A 111 -9.98 41.46 21.36
CA VAL A 111 -8.93 40.71 22.08
C VAL A 111 -8.94 39.24 21.67
N ILE A 112 -10.11 38.61 21.63
CA ILE A 112 -10.25 37.18 21.28
C ILE A 112 -9.97 36.93 19.80
N LEU A 113 -10.34 37.83 18.89
CA LEU A 113 -10.18 37.73 17.44
C LEU A 113 -9.74 39.07 16.81
N PRO A 114 -8.47 39.49 16.98
CA PRO A 114 -7.97 40.81 16.57
C PRO A 114 -7.98 41.01 15.06
N ASN A 115 -7.90 39.91 14.30
CA ASN A 115 -7.99 39.90 12.84
C ASN A 115 -9.26 39.21 12.34
N GLY A 116 -10.28 39.08 13.22
CA GLY A 116 -11.45 38.27 12.97
C GLY A 116 -11.09 36.82 12.61
N LYS A 117 -11.86 36.24 11.69
CA LYS A 117 -11.64 34.87 11.18
C LYS A 117 -10.59 34.76 10.08
N LYS A 118 -10.07 35.89 9.57
CA LYS A 118 -9.20 35.94 8.40
C LYS A 118 -7.98 35.00 8.48
N PRO A 119 -7.26 34.92 9.62
CA PRO A 119 -6.07 34.07 9.73
C PRO A 119 -6.34 32.56 9.55
N PHE A 120 -7.59 32.12 9.65
CA PHE A 120 -7.96 30.70 9.52
C PHE A 120 -8.32 30.29 8.07
N TYR A 121 -8.50 31.27 7.17
CA TYR A 121 -8.84 31.03 5.76
C TYR A 121 -7.64 31.00 4.83
N SER A 122 -6.55 31.67 5.19
CA SER A 122 -5.36 31.86 4.35
C SER A 122 -4.08 31.69 5.15
N GLY A 123 -2.92 31.76 4.48
CA GLY A 123 -1.62 31.46 5.08
C GLY A 123 -1.24 29.98 4.94
N THR A 124 -0.03 29.65 5.41
CA THR A 124 0.48 28.28 5.39
C THR A 124 -0.27 27.40 6.40
N ILE A 125 -0.10 26.08 6.30
CA ILE A 125 -0.70 25.13 7.25
C ILE A 125 -0.21 25.45 8.68
N ASP A 126 1.11 25.66 8.81
CA ASP A 126 1.75 25.89 10.11
C ASP A 126 1.34 27.25 10.71
N ASP A 127 1.14 28.29 9.88
CA ASP A 127 0.57 29.57 10.33
C ASP A 127 -0.83 29.37 10.94
N ARG A 128 -1.69 28.58 10.30
CA ARG A 128 -3.07 28.35 10.76
C ARG A 128 -3.12 27.53 12.05
N ILE A 129 -2.21 26.56 12.20
CA ILE A 129 -2.03 25.80 13.45
C ILE A 129 -1.64 26.76 14.58
N ALA A 130 -0.65 27.63 14.35
CA ALA A 130 -0.24 28.63 15.34
C ALA A 130 -1.38 29.61 15.72
N GLN A 131 -2.27 29.94 14.78
CA GLN A 131 -3.44 30.78 15.06
C GLN A 131 -4.50 30.07 15.92
N LEU A 132 -4.63 28.74 15.81
CA LEU A 132 -5.51 27.94 16.67
C LEU A 132 -5.01 27.92 18.11
N ASP A 133 -3.71 27.68 18.29
CA ASP A 133 -3.07 27.69 19.61
C ASP A 133 -3.25 29.06 20.29
N ALA A 134 -2.92 30.13 19.55
CA ALA A 134 -3.13 31.49 20.03
C ALA A 134 -4.59 31.80 20.37
N LEU A 135 -5.57 31.23 19.63
CA LEU A 135 -6.99 31.40 19.94
C LEU A 135 -7.35 30.69 21.25
N ALA A 136 -6.88 29.47 21.47
CA ALA A 136 -7.08 28.75 22.73
C ALA A 136 -6.52 29.55 23.91
N ASP A 137 -5.29 30.07 23.79
CA ASP A 137 -4.64 30.90 24.81
C ASP A 137 -5.46 32.14 25.16
N ARG A 138 -5.97 32.85 24.15
CA ARG A 138 -6.79 34.06 24.36
C ARG A 138 -8.10 33.73 25.07
N LEU A 139 -8.70 32.58 24.81
CA LEU A 139 -9.96 32.16 25.43
C LEU A 139 -9.81 31.81 26.92
N VAL A 140 -8.59 31.53 27.42
CA VAL A 140 -8.33 31.24 28.85
C VAL A 140 -8.79 32.39 29.76
N ALA A 141 -8.68 33.64 29.32
CA ALA A 141 -9.09 34.80 30.09
C ALA A 141 -10.62 34.97 30.22
N TYR A 142 -11.41 34.12 29.54
CA TYR A 142 -12.87 34.24 29.42
C TYR A 142 -13.57 32.96 29.92
N PRO A 143 -13.82 32.81 31.23
CA PRO A 143 -14.37 31.58 31.82
C PRO A 143 -15.71 31.12 31.21
N ALA A 144 -16.54 32.05 30.76
CA ALA A 144 -17.81 31.75 30.11
C ALA A 144 -17.67 31.05 28.74
N LEU A 145 -16.48 31.14 28.11
CA LEU A 145 -16.14 30.49 26.84
C LEU A 145 -15.28 29.22 27.01
N MET A 146 -15.18 28.67 28.23
CA MET A 146 -14.34 27.50 28.52
C MET A 146 -14.69 26.28 27.66
N ALA A 147 -15.96 26.07 27.32
CA ALA A 147 -16.36 24.99 26.42
C ALA A 147 -15.81 25.19 24.99
N THR A 148 -15.88 26.42 24.46
CA THR A 148 -15.30 26.78 23.16
C THR A 148 -13.78 26.65 23.17
N MET A 149 -13.11 27.11 24.23
CA MET A 149 -11.66 26.94 24.42
C MET A 149 -11.26 25.47 24.32
N ASN A 150 -11.99 24.58 25.01
CA ASN A 150 -11.69 23.14 24.98
C ASN A 150 -11.89 22.54 23.58
N ASP A 151 -12.93 22.91 22.84
CA ASP A 151 -13.13 22.42 21.46
C ASP A 151 -12.03 22.93 20.51
N VAL A 152 -11.61 24.21 20.64
CA VAL A 152 -10.47 24.76 19.89
C VAL A 152 -9.19 23.98 20.21
N LEU A 153 -8.90 23.72 21.48
CA LEU A 153 -7.69 23.01 21.90
C LEU A 153 -7.66 21.55 21.41
N VAL A 154 -8.79 20.85 21.48
CA VAL A 154 -8.92 19.47 20.94
C VAL A 154 -8.70 19.46 19.44
N PHE A 155 -9.29 20.40 18.71
CA PHE A 155 -9.10 20.50 17.27
C PHE A 155 -7.65 20.87 16.90
N HIS A 156 -7.03 21.82 17.63
CA HIS A 156 -5.63 22.18 17.49
C HIS A 156 -4.72 20.96 17.63
N THR A 157 -4.87 20.21 18.73
CA THR A 157 -4.08 19.00 18.99
C THR A 157 -4.23 17.97 17.87
N THR A 158 -5.47 17.74 17.42
CA THR A 158 -5.75 16.78 16.33
C THR A 158 -5.09 17.18 15.02
N LEU A 159 -5.15 18.46 14.64
CA LEU A 159 -4.53 18.97 13.42
C LEU A 159 -3.00 18.97 13.51
N ASP A 160 -2.44 19.38 14.65
CA ASP A 160 -0.99 19.40 14.88
C ASP A 160 -0.40 17.99 14.83
N ASP A 161 -1.02 17.02 15.50
CA ASP A 161 -0.63 15.61 15.43
C ASP A 161 -0.67 15.07 13.99
N ALA A 162 -1.73 15.40 13.25
CA ALA A 162 -1.85 15.00 11.85
C ALA A 162 -0.74 15.60 10.98
N ARG A 163 -0.37 16.87 11.21
CA ARG A 163 0.73 17.56 10.53
C ARG A 163 2.09 16.97 10.90
N ASN A 164 2.33 16.68 12.18
CA ASN A 164 3.55 16.02 12.65
C ASN A 164 3.75 14.65 11.99
N ILE A 165 2.70 13.83 11.92
CA ILE A 165 2.75 12.54 11.22
C ILE A 165 3.08 12.74 9.73
N GLN A 166 2.41 13.69 9.06
CA GLN A 166 2.65 13.95 7.64
C GLN A 166 4.10 14.39 7.37
N GLN A 167 4.69 15.24 8.21
CA GLN A 167 6.12 15.63 8.12
C GLN A 167 7.07 14.45 8.36
N GLN A 168 6.76 13.56 9.31
CA GLN A 168 7.55 12.33 9.50
C GLN A 168 7.52 11.46 8.24
N LYS A 169 6.36 11.33 7.58
CA LYS A 169 6.23 10.57 6.32
C LYS A 169 6.94 11.24 5.15
N GLU A 170 7.01 12.57 5.12
CA GLU A 170 7.84 13.31 4.15
C GLU A 170 9.32 12.95 4.30
N GLY A 171 9.83 12.87 5.53
CA GLY A 171 11.19 12.40 5.81
C GLY A 171 11.45 10.96 5.32
N LEU A 172 10.51 10.04 5.55
CA LEU A 172 10.60 8.67 5.05
C LEU A 172 10.59 8.60 3.51
N LEU A 173 9.74 9.41 2.86
CA LEU A 173 9.69 9.50 1.39
C LEU A 173 11.02 9.97 0.81
N ASN A 174 11.64 10.98 1.43
CA ASN A 174 12.95 11.48 0.99
C ASN A 174 14.03 10.41 1.11
N ASN A 175 14.10 9.71 2.26
CA ASN A 175 15.04 8.61 2.45
C ASN A 175 14.83 7.48 1.41
N ALA A 176 13.58 7.09 1.16
CA ALA A 176 13.27 6.06 0.16
C ALA A 176 13.63 6.51 -1.27
N SER A 177 13.46 7.80 -1.57
CA SER A 177 13.86 8.40 -2.85
C SER A 177 15.38 8.34 -3.04
N ASP A 178 16.16 8.65 -2.00
CA ASP A 178 17.63 8.62 -2.06
C ASP A 178 18.18 7.19 -2.23
N LEU A 179 17.59 6.22 -1.52
CA LEU A 179 17.91 4.80 -1.68
C LEU A 179 17.59 4.33 -3.11
N THR A 180 16.43 4.72 -3.64
CA THR A 180 16.01 4.36 -5.00
C THR A 180 16.93 4.98 -6.05
N GLU A 181 17.33 6.24 -5.89
CA GLU A 181 18.27 6.90 -6.82
C GLU A 181 19.66 6.25 -6.77
N THR A 182 20.09 5.78 -5.59
CA THR A 182 21.35 5.03 -5.44
C THR A 182 21.27 3.71 -6.20
N ALA A 183 20.25 2.90 -5.95
CA ALA A 183 20.04 1.63 -6.65
C ALA A 183 19.84 1.83 -8.17
N ARG A 184 19.17 2.92 -8.57
CA ARG A 184 18.98 3.31 -9.98
C ARG A 184 20.33 3.50 -10.69
N LYS A 185 21.29 4.19 -10.07
CA LYS A 185 22.63 4.40 -10.63
C LYS A 185 23.40 3.09 -10.77
N GLU A 186 23.27 2.18 -9.80
CA GLU A 186 23.90 0.86 -9.83
C GLU A 186 23.39 0.03 -11.00
N ILE A 187 22.07 -0.09 -11.15
CA ILE A 187 21.49 -0.84 -12.26
C ILE A 187 21.75 -0.17 -13.60
N ALA A 188 21.72 1.18 -13.69
CA ALA A 188 22.11 1.91 -14.90
C ALA A 188 23.56 1.60 -15.31
N THR A 189 24.46 1.53 -14.33
CA THR A 189 25.88 1.19 -14.55
C THR A 189 26.03 -0.25 -15.00
N MET A 190 25.25 -1.17 -14.43
CA MET A 190 25.26 -2.57 -14.85
C MET A 190 24.76 -2.74 -16.29
N MET A 191 23.65 -2.10 -16.66
CA MET A 191 23.13 -2.14 -18.03
C MET A 191 24.14 -1.57 -19.03
N TYR A 192 24.85 -0.50 -18.68
CA TYR A 192 25.91 0.05 -19.52
C TYR A 192 27.08 -0.91 -19.71
N ARG A 193 27.49 -1.63 -18.65
CA ARG A 193 28.51 -2.69 -18.74
C ARG A 193 28.04 -3.87 -19.60
N ASN A 194 26.77 -4.27 -19.45
CA ASN A 194 26.17 -5.32 -20.27
C ASN A 194 26.12 -4.92 -21.75
N LEU A 195 25.81 -3.65 -22.07
CA LEU A 195 25.88 -3.12 -23.43
C LEU A 195 27.27 -3.30 -24.04
N GLY A 196 28.34 -2.97 -23.32
CA GLY A 196 29.70 -3.18 -23.81
C GLY A 196 30.00 -4.64 -24.16
N LEU A 197 29.60 -5.58 -23.29
CA LEU A 197 29.81 -7.01 -23.51
C LEU A 197 28.94 -7.57 -24.65
N LEU A 198 27.70 -7.09 -24.78
CA LEU A 198 26.81 -7.48 -25.87
C LEU A 198 27.31 -6.94 -27.22
N MET A 199 27.86 -5.72 -27.25
CA MET A 199 28.50 -5.16 -28.45
C MET A 199 29.73 -5.97 -28.89
N ASP A 200 30.53 -6.45 -27.94
CA ASP A 200 31.68 -7.32 -28.22
C ASP A 200 31.23 -8.69 -28.77
N LYS A 201 30.30 -9.36 -28.08
CA LYS A 201 29.76 -10.67 -28.48
C LYS A 201 29.11 -10.64 -29.86
N TYR A 202 28.33 -9.60 -30.17
CA TYR A 202 27.61 -9.45 -31.43
C TYR A 202 28.29 -8.49 -32.41
N ALA A 203 29.62 -8.33 -32.36
CA ALA A 203 30.36 -7.40 -33.21
C ALA A 203 30.11 -7.58 -34.71
N GLY A 204 29.81 -8.81 -35.16
CA GLY A 204 29.46 -9.10 -36.56
C GLY A 204 28.03 -8.70 -36.98
N ASN A 205 27.12 -8.48 -36.02
CA ASN A 205 25.75 -8.03 -36.27
C ASN A 205 25.17 -7.27 -35.06
N LEU A 206 25.46 -5.98 -34.98
CA LEU A 206 25.02 -5.12 -33.88
C LEU A 206 23.50 -5.01 -33.74
N ASN A 207 22.71 -5.35 -34.77
CA ASN A 207 21.25 -5.36 -34.64
C ASN A 207 20.76 -6.43 -33.65
N LEU A 208 21.55 -7.44 -33.31
CA LEU A 208 21.18 -8.43 -32.29
C LEU A 208 21.24 -7.85 -30.87
N VAL A 209 21.99 -6.77 -30.66
CA VAL A 209 22.09 -6.07 -29.38
C VAL A 209 20.76 -5.41 -29.00
N SER A 210 19.97 -4.95 -29.97
CA SER A 210 18.65 -4.34 -29.70
C SER A 210 17.63 -5.34 -29.17
N ASN A 211 17.85 -6.65 -29.31
CA ASN A 211 16.97 -7.66 -28.72
C ASN A 211 17.02 -7.67 -27.18
N PHE A 212 17.96 -6.96 -26.56
CA PHE A 212 18.14 -6.89 -25.11
C PHE A 212 17.60 -5.61 -24.46
N TRP A 213 17.09 -4.65 -25.25
CA TRP A 213 16.45 -3.43 -24.75
C TRP A 213 15.39 -2.92 -25.71
N GLU A 214 14.31 -2.37 -25.16
CA GLU A 214 13.39 -1.56 -25.95
C GLU A 214 14.03 -0.19 -26.27
N LEU A 215 14.77 -0.12 -27.38
CA LEU A 215 15.52 1.09 -27.78
C LEU A 215 14.61 2.32 -27.94
N SER A 216 13.32 2.15 -28.21
CA SER A 216 12.36 3.27 -28.27
C SER A 216 12.24 4.00 -26.93
N LEU A 217 12.39 3.32 -25.80
CA LEU A 217 12.39 3.93 -24.47
C LEU A 217 13.68 4.72 -24.16
N LEU A 218 14.78 4.38 -24.84
CA LEU A 218 16.08 5.04 -24.68
C LEU A 218 16.27 6.22 -25.65
N SER A 219 15.69 6.13 -26.85
CA SER A 219 15.82 7.16 -27.90
C SER A 219 14.81 8.30 -27.76
N SER A 220 13.65 8.03 -27.13
CA SER A 220 12.60 9.02 -26.95
C SER A 220 12.81 9.88 -25.70
N GLY A 221 13.98 10.54 -25.56
CA GLY A 221 14.24 11.53 -24.50
C GLY A 221 13.17 12.64 -24.34
N SER A 222 12.14 12.65 -25.18
CA SER A 222 10.85 13.33 -25.04
C SER A 222 9.68 12.32 -25.01
N GLY A 223 9.20 11.96 -23.83
CA GLY A 223 7.78 12.13 -23.47
C GLY A 223 6.69 11.31 -24.18
N ALA A 224 6.98 10.20 -24.85
CA ALA A 224 5.91 9.23 -25.11
C ALA A 224 5.62 8.51 -23.80
N VAL A 225 4.66 9.04 -23.03
CA VAL A 225 4.11 8.37 -21.85
C VAL A 225 3.40 7.13 -22.37
N VAL A 226 4.15 6.03 -22.51
CA VAL A 226 3.55 4.71 -22.48
C VAL A 226 2.79 4.70 -21.16
N ALA A 227 1.46 4.57 -21.26
CA ALA A 227 0.63 4.47 -20.07
C ALA A 227 1.31 3.44 -19.16
N PRO A 228 1.54 3.78 -17.88
CA PRO A 228 2.15 2.84 -16.95
C PRO A 228 1.51 1.47 -17.18
N PRO A 229 2.27 0.35 -17.16
CA PRO A 229 1.61 -0.93 -16.91
C PRO A 229 0.69 -0.68 -15.71
N PRO A 230 -0.61 -1.03 -15.82
CA PRO A 230 -1.55 -0.74 -14.75
C PRO A 230 -0.89 -1.17 -13.45
N PRO A 231 -0.89 -0.30 -12.41
CA PRO A 231 -0.24 -0.64 -11.15
C PRO A 231 -0.70 -2.04 -10.75
N PRO A 232 0.20 -2.91 -10.24
CA PRO A 232 -0.19 -4.24 -9.82
C PRO A 232 -1.47 -4.11 -8.99
N VAL A 233 -2.53 -4.75 -9.45
CA VAL A 233 -3.85 -4.60 -8.83
C VAL A 233 -3.72 -5.14 -7.43
N ALA A 234 -3.83 -4.26 -6.43
CA ALA A 234 -3.76 -4.64 -5.04
C ALA A 234 -4.77 -5.77 -4.77
N GLY A 235 -4.27 -6.86 -4.21
CA GLY A 235 -5.10 -7.96 -3.78
C GLY A 235 -6.09 -7.52 -2.71
N ASN A 236 -7.30 -8.10 -2.77
CA ASN A 236 -8.32 -7.94 -1.75
C ASN A 236 -8.84 -9.30 -1.31
N ILE A 237 -9.04 -9.46 -0.01
CA ILE A 237 -9.87 -10.50 0.56
C ILE A 237 -11.17 -9.84 0.99
N THR A 238 -12.28 -10.23 0.38
CA THR A 238 -13.61 -9.72 0.73
C THR A 238 -14.40 -10.81 1.44
N ILE A 239 -14.92 -10.48 2.62
CA ILE A 239 -15.68 -11.38 3.47
C ILE A 239 -17.05 -10.76 3.70
N VAL A 240 -18.10 -11.52 3.43
CA VAL A 240 -19.45 -11.18 3.87
C VAL A 240 -19.73 -12.04 5.10
N SER A 241 -19.81 -11.41 6.26
CA SER A 241 -19.97 -12.07 7.56
C SER A 241 -21.43 -11.97 8.02
N ASP A 242 -22.03 -13.09 8.40
CA ASP A 242 -23.38 -13.12 8.99
C ASP A 242 -23.29 -13.01 10.53
N GLN A 243 -23.46 -11.78 11.02
CA GLN A 243 -23.53 -11.46 12.45
C GLN A 243 -24.99 -11.30 12.92
N SER A 244 -25.93 -12.07 12.37
CA SER A 244 -27.36 -12.03 12.74
C SER A 244 -27.63 -12.26 14.23
N ILE A 245 -26.72 -12.94 14.95
CA ILE A 245 -26.75 -13.09 16.41
C ILE A 245 -25.43 -12.55 16.97
N ILE A 246 -25.53 -11.48 17.79
CA ILE A 246 -24.39 -10.88 18.50
C ILE A 246 -23.91 -11.88 19.57
N SER A 247 -22.71 -12.43 19.40
CA SER A 247 -22.10 -13.30 20.43
C SER A 247 -21.24 -12.52 21.43
N GLY A 248 -20.96 -11.23 21.17
CA GLY A 248 -20.00 -10.45 21.94
C GLY A 248 -18.55 -10.92 21.82
N MET A 249 -18.29 -11.95 21.01
CA MET A 249 -16.94 -12.44 20.75
C MET A 249 -16.29 -11.64 19.61
N PRO A 250 -14.99 -11.32 19.70
CA PRO A 250 -14.28 -10.68 18.61
C PRO A 250 -14.25 -11.60 17.38
N LEU A 251 -14.45 -11.01 16.21
CA LEU A 251 -14.05 -11.62 14.95
C LEU A 251 -12.55 -11.43 14.80
N GLU A 252 -11.89 -12.45 14.26
CA GLU A 252 -10.44 -12.52 14.17
C GLU A 252 -10.02 -12.88 12.75
N ILE A 253 -9.06 -12.13 12.20
CA ILE A 253 -8.40 -12.42 10.93
C ILE A 253 -6.90 -12.49 11.20
N ILE A 254 -6.35 -13.69 11.09
CA ILE A 254 -4.94 -13.96 11.34
C ILE A 254 -4.23 -14.17 10.00
N ILE A 255 -3.19 -13.39 9.76
CA ILE A 255 -2.38 -13.45 8.54
C ILE A 255 -0.95 -13.74 8.96
N SER A 256 -0.35 -14.81 8.44
CA SER A 256 1.04 -15.15 8.75
C SER A 256 1.91 -15.09 7.51
N GLY A 257 3.11 -14.51 7.64
CA GLY A 257 4.09 -14.40 6.57
C GLY A 257 4.98 -15.64 6.50
N ASN A 258 5.60 -15.87 5.35
CA ASN A 258 6.71 -16.80 5.23
C ASN A 258 8.02 -16.14 5.71
N LEU A 259 9.09 -16.92 5.84
CA LEU A 259 10.40 -16.43 6.31
C LEU A 259 11.07 -15.43 5.34
N SER A 260 10.57 -15.33 4.10
CA SER A 260 11.04 -14.41 3.06
C SER A 260 10.18 -13.16 2.92
N ALA A 261 9.20 -12.92 3.80
CA ALA A 261 8.36 -11.74 3.71
C ALA A 261 9.20 -10.48 4.00
N ASN A 262 9.37 -9.60 3.01
CA ASN A 262 10.27 -8.45 3.05
C ASN A 262 9.63 -7.15 3.61
N GLY A 263 8.60 -7.26 4.46
CA GLY A 263 7.81 -6.10 4.86
C GLY A 263 6.76 -5.74 3.82
N GLY A 264 5.57 -5.39 4.27
CA GLY A 264 4.48 -4.93 3.40
C GLY A 264 3.21 -4.67 4.19
N GLY A 265 2.58 -3.53 3.96
CA GLY A 265 1.41 -3.14 4.74
C GLY A 265 0.17 -3.91 4.30
N ILE A 266 -0.64 -4.30 5.27
CA ILE A 266 -1.97 -4.87 5.08
C ILE A 266 -2.96 -4.02 5.86
N LEU A 267 -4.12 -3.75 5.25
CA LEU A 267 -5.20 -2.95 5.82
C LEU A 267 -6.46 -3.82 5.93
N ALA A 268 -6.96 -4.04 7.15
CA ALA A 268 -8.30 -4.56 7.39
C ALA A 268 -9.29 -3.40 7.55
N THR A 269 -10.39 -3.46 6.82
CA THR A 269 -11.52 -2.54 6.91
C THR A 269 -12.76 -3.31 7.32
N TRP A 270 -13.36 -2.90 8.43
CA TRP A 270 -14.57 -3.45 9.01
C TRP A 270 -15.71 -2.47 8.79
N GLU A 271 -16.84 -2.90 8.22
CA GLU A 271 -18.05 -2.06 8.17
C GLU A 271 -18.41 -1.58 9.59
N PRO A 272 -18.82 -0.31 9.84
CA PRO A 272 -19.16 0.75 8.88
C PRO A 272 -17.98 1.61 8.40
N GLY A 273 -16.73 1.15 8.52
CA GLY A 273 -15.54 1.85 8.02
C GLY A 273 -14.39 1.94 9.02
N ILE A 274 -14.37 1.10 10.06
CA ILE A 274 -13.28 1.02 11.03
C ILE A 274 -12.10 0.35 10.34
N THR A 275 -10.90 0.91 10.47
CA THR A 275 -9.71 0.37 9.82
C THR A 275 -8.63 -0.01 10.83
N ASN A 276 -7.91 -1.10 10.53
CA ASN A 276 -6.70 -1.51 11.23
C ASN A 276 -5.63 -1.81 10.19
N SER A 277 -4.40 -1.32 10.40
CA SER A 277 -3.28 -1.62 9.53
C SER A 277 -2.10 -2.19 10.31
N ALA A 278 -1.36 -3.07 9.65
CA ALA A 278 -0.13 -3.65 10.19
C ALA A 278 0.81 -4.03 9.04
N ASP A 279 2.11 -4.05 9.32
CA ASP A 279 3.13 -4.49 8.37
C ASP A 279 3.48 -5.96 8.59
N LEU A 280 3.49 -6.74 7.51
CA LEU A 280 3.84 -8.16 7.55
C LEU A 280 5.36 -8.31 7.61
N THR A 281 5.87 -8.80 8.72
CA THR A 281 7.31 -9.08 8.90
C THR A 281 7.66 -10.51 8.53
N ALA A 282 8.94 -10.79 8.25
CA ALA A 282 9.45 -12.12 7.95
C ALA A 282 9.10 -13.14 9.06
N GLY A 283 8.31 -14.16 8.72
CA GLY A 283 7.79 -15.15 9.67
C GLY A 283 6.82 -14.57 10.72
N GLY A 284 6.41 -13.31 10.58
CA GLY A 284 5.53 -12.62 11.50
C GLY A 284 4.07 -13.02 11.32
N THR A 285 3.28 -12.75 12.34
CA THR A 285 1.83 -12.92 12.34
C THR A 285 1.17 -11.58 12.63
N ILE A 286 0.21 -11.20 11.79
CA ILE A 286 -0.72 -10.10 12.01
C ILE A 286 -2.03 -10.70 12.49
N ASP A 287 -2.57 -10.12 13.57
CA ASP A 287 -3.87 -10.46 14.10
C ASP A 287 -4.76 -9.21 14.09
N PHE A 288 -5.78 -9.22 13.23
CA PHE A 288 -6.80 -8.18 13.19
C PHE A 288 -8.05 -8.65 13.92
N GLN A 289 -8.46 -7.92 14.95
CA GLN A 289 -9.63 -8.22 15.76
C GLN A 289 -10.67 -7.11 15.71
N HIS A 290 -11.95 -7.48 15.65
CA HIS A 290 -13.06 -6.52 15.72
C HIS A 290 -14.31 -7.11 16.39
N VAL A 291 -14.97 -6.30 17.24
CA VAL A 291 -16.21 -6.69 17.92
C VAL A 291 -17.39 -5.90 17.35
N TYR A 292 -18.33 -6.59 16.73
CA TYR A 292 -19.58 -6.01 16.27
C TYR A 292 -20.57 -5.85 17.42
N THR A 293 -21.04 -4.63 17.64
CA THR A 293 -22.07 -4.31 18.65
C THR A 293 -23.49 -4.31 18.07
N VAL A 294 -23.63 -4.42 16.75
CA VAL A 294 -24.92 -4.40 16.04
C VAL A 294 -25.02 -5.63 15.15
N ALA A 295 -26.11 -6.38 15.32
CA ALA A 295 -26.40 -7.55 14.50
C ALA A 295 -26.57 -7.20 13.01
N GLY A 296 -26.33 -8.17 12.15
CA GLY A 296 -26.61 -8.07 10.72
C GLY A 296 -25.48 -8.62 9.84
N ILE A 297 -25.65 -8.47 8.53
CA ILE A 297 -24.62 -8.83 7.56
C ILE A 297 -23.57 -7.72 7.55
N LYS A 298 -22.28 -8.09 7.59
CA LYS A 298 -21.14 -7.17 7.63
C LYS A 298 -20.16 -7.46 6.52
N ASN A 299 -19.71 -6.40 5.86
CA ASN A 299 -18.62 -6.50 4.91
C ASN A 299 -17.29 -6.24 5.61
N ILE A 300 -16.34 -7.14 5.39
CA ILE A 300 -14.96 -7.01 5.86
C ILE A 300 -14.07 -7.11 4.64
N THR A 301 -13.11 -6.20 4.51
CA THR A 301 -12.15 -6.19 3.41
C THR A 301 -10.75 -6.14 3.96
N VAL A 302 -9.89 -7.06 3.52
CA VAL A 302 -8.45 -6.99 3.76
C VAL A 302 -7.77 -6.63 2.44
N THR A 303 -7.07 -5.52 2.41
CA THR A 303 -6.44 -4.97 1.20
C THR A 303 -4.93 -4.91 1.37
N GLU A 304 -4.21 -5.25 0.32
CA GLU A 304 -2.77 -4.97 0.23
C GLU A 304 -2.53 -3.46 0.21
N VAL A 305 -1.81 -2.93 1.21
CA VAL A 305 -1.29 -1.55 1.14
C VAL A 305 -0.02 -1.54 0.28
N THR A 306 0.80 -2.59 0.41
CA THR A 306 1.91 -2.87 -0.50
C THR A 306 1.50 -3.98 -1.47
N ALA A 307 1.31 -3.64 -2.74
CA ALA A 307 0.86 -4.59 -3.75
C ALA A 307 1.78 -5.82 -3.85
N GLY A 308 1.19 -7.01 -3.95
CA GLY A 308 1.88 -8.29 -3.98
C GLY A 308 2.26 -8.86 -2.62
N VAL A 309 1.96 -8.18 -1.51
CA VAL A 309 2.27 -8.70 -0.17
C VAL A 309 1.59 -10.05 0.11
N PHE A 310 0.45 -10.35 -0.52
CA PHE A 310 -0.22 -11.64 -0.35
C PHE A 310 0.59 -12.83 -0.88
N ALA A 311 1.50 -12.60 -1.84
CA ALA A 311 2.38 -13.65 -2.36
C ALA A 311 3.37 -14.17 -1.32
N PHE A 312 3.52 -13.48 -0.18
CA PHE A 312 4.40 -13.87 0.91
C PHE A 312 3.66 -14.48 2.10
N LEU A 313 2.34 -14.68 2.01
CA LEU A 313 1.58 -15.31 3.10
C LEU A 313 1.87 -16.80 3.16
N SER A 314 2.11 -17.30 4.37
CA SER A 314 2.21 -18.74 4.66
C SER A 314 0.86 -19.30 5.12
N ALA A 315 0.06 -18.50 5.83
CA ALA A 315 -1.25 -18.91 6.34
C ALA A 315 -2.25 -17.74 6.35
N LEU A 316 -3.51 -18.08 6.10
CA LEU A 316 -4.67 -17.19 6.23
C LEU A 316 -5.72 -17.89 7.09
N GLN A 317 -6.05 -17.31 8.25
CA GLN A 317 -7.00 -17.90 9.19
C GLN A 317 -8.10 -16.90 9.55
N MET A 318 -9.34 -17.38 9.59
CA MET A 318 -10.53 -16.60 9.92
C MET A 318 -11.45 -17.42 10.84
N PRO A 319 -11.01 -17.70 12.07
CA PRO A 319 -11.78 -18.50 13.00
C PRO A 319 -13.07 -17.78 13.40
N ASN A 320 -14.20 -18.48 13.30
CA ASN A 320 -15.50 -18.01 13.80
C ASN A 320 -15.98 -16.66 13.23
N VAL A 321 -15.51 -16.28 12.03
CA VAL A 321 -15.95 -15.05 11.36
C VAL A 321 -17.39 -15.17 10.85
N LYS A 322 -18.02 -16.35 10.90
CA LYS A 322 -19.37 -16.62 10.40
C LYS A 322 -19.53 -16.16 8.94
N ALA A 323 -18.49 -16.33 8.13
CA ALA A 323 -18.47 -15.93 6.74
C ALA A 323 -19.58 -16.64 5.97
N ALA A 324 -20.46 -15.87 5.35
CA ALA A 324 -21.44 -16.31 4.38
C ALA A 324 -20.82 -16.45 2.98
N SER A 325 -19.84 -15.61 2.64
CA SER A 325 -19.01 -15.74 1.43
C SER A 325 -17.60 -15.19 1.65
N ILE A 326 -16.63 -15.73 0.90
CA ILE A 326 -15.24 -15.29 0.87
C ILE A 326 -14.80 -15.17 -0.59
N THR A 327 -14.20 -14.04 -0.95
CA THR A 327 -13.59 -13.81 -2.25
C THR A 327 -12.13 -13.42 -2.07
N LEU A 328 -11.25 -14.10 -2.80
CA LEU A 328 -9.81 -13.88 -2.82
C LEU A 328 -9.41 -13.27 -4.16
N SER A 329 -8.77 -12.12 -4.12
CA SER A 329 -8.16 -11.46 -5.27
C SER A 329 -6.73 -11.07 -4.88
N GLY A 330 -5.77 -11.30 -5.77
CA GLY A 330 -4.34 -11.21 -5.46
C GLY A 330 -3.63 -12.54 -5.67
N ASP A 331 -2.34 -12.56 -5.37
CA ASP A 331 -1.51 -13.75 -5.46
C ASP A 331 -1.42 -14.43 -4.09
N PHE A 332 -1.90 -15.66 -3.98
CA PHE A 332 -1.81 -16.47 -2.75
C PHE A 332 -0.97 -17.75 -2.99
N SER A 333 -0.04 -17.71 -3.94
CA SER A 333 0.76 -18.86 -4.36
C SER A 333 1.73 -19.39 -3.29
N ALA A 334 1.94 -18.68 -2.19
CA ALA A 334 2.72 -19.18 -1.06
C ALA A 334 1.88 -19.75 0.10
N VAL A 335 0.56 -19.56 0.08
CA VAL A 335 -0.30 -19.99 1.20
C VAL A 335 -0.47 -21.50 1.17
N THR A 336 -0.11 -22.14 2.27
CA THR A 336 -0.26 -23.59 2.47
C THR A 336 -1.27 -23.93 3.56
N ASN A 337 -1.80 -22.94 4.27
CA ASN A 337 -2.80 -23.13 5.31
C ASN A 337 -3.93 -22.09 5.20
N PHE A 338 -5.08 -22.55 4.71
CA PHE A 338 -6.33 -21.80 4.70
C PHE A 338 -7.23 -22.35 5.82
N ASN A 339 -7.42 -21.59 6.89
CA ASN A 339 -8.16 -22.05 8.06
C ASN A 339 -9.40 -21.17 8.33
N PHE A 340 -10.52 -21.58 7.77
CA PHE A 340 -11.82 -20.91 7.81
C PHE A 340 -12.85 -21.74 8.59
N TYR A 341 -12.52 -22.15 9.82
CA TYR A 341 -13.48 -22.90 10.63
C TYR A 341 -14.54 -22.01 11.30
N GLY A 342 -15.72 -22.57 11.54
CA GLY A 342 -16.82 -21.86 12.21
C GLY A 342 -17.53 -20.83 11.31
N ASN A 343 -17.57 -21.09 10.00
CA ASN A 343 -18.21 -20.22 9.01
C ASN A 343 -19.61 -20.72 8.58
N ASN A 344 -20.35 -19.87 7.88
CA ASN A 344 -21.73 -20.10 7.41
C ASN A 344 -21.79 -20.18 5.87
N LEU A 345 -20.76 -20.78 5.24
CA LEU A 345 -20.69 -20.85 3.78
C LEU A 345 -21.76 -21.81 3.23
N SER A 346 -22.43 -21.40 2.16
CA SER A 346 -23.26 -22.31 1.37
C SER A 346 -22.39 -23.28 0.55
N ILE A 347 -22.95 -24.39 0.05
CA ILE A 347 -22.23 -25.30 -0.88
C ILE A 347 -21.66 -24.52 -2.07
N ALA A 348 -22.44 -23.59 -2.63
CA ALA A 348 -22.01 -22.78 -3.75
C ALA A 348 -20.77 -21.95 -3.38
N ASN A 349 -20.79 -21.27 -2.24
CA ASN A 349 -19.66 -20.45 -1.78
C ASN A 349 -18.44 -21.29 -1.40
N VAL A 350 -18.63 -22.51 -0.88
CA VAL A 350 -17.52 -23.48 -0.68
C VAL A 350 -16.88 -23.85 -2.01
N ASN A 351 -17.69 -24.22 -3.01
CA ASN A 351 -17.20 -24.58 -4.33
C ASN A 351 -16.47 -23.42 -5.03
N ASP A 352 -16.99 -22.20 -4.89
CA ASP A 352 -16.37 -20.99 -5.44
C ASP A 352 -15.03 -20.69 -4.75
N LEU A 353 -14.95 -20.85 -3.43
CA LEU A 353 -13.71 -20.67 -2.68
C LEU A 353 -12.65 -21.72 -3.07
N LEU A 354 -13.04 -22.99 -3.17
CA LEU A 354 -12.15 -24.06 -3.62
C LEU A 354 -11.65 -23.82 -5.05
N THR A 355 -12.50 -23.29 -5.93
CA THR A 355 -12.11 -22.92 -7.31
C THR A 355 -11.06 -21.81 -7.31
N GLN A 356 -11.24 -20.77 -6.49
CA GLN A 356 -10.28 -19.68 -6.34
C GLN A 356 -8.94 -20.20 -5.80
N ILE A 357 -8.95 -21.00 -4.72
CA ILE A 357 -7.72 -21.56 -4.15
C ILE A 357 -7.02 -22.47 -5.17
N ASN A 358 -7.78 -23.29 -5.90
CA ASN A 358 -7.25 -24.18 -6.92
C ASN A 358 -6.51 -23.42 -8.03
N ALA A 359 -6.99 -22.24 -8.40
CA ALA A 359 -6.41 -21.40 -9.46
C ALA A 359 -4.98 -20.91 -9.14
N TYR A 360 -4.58 -20.84 -7.86
CA TYR A 360 -3.24 -20.39 -7.47
C TYR A 360 -2.11 -21.40 -7.72
N GLY A 361 -2.42 -22.61 -8.19
CA GLY A 361 -1.36 -23.55 -8.59
C GLY A 361 -0.62 -24.27 -7.45
N THR A 362 -0.90 -23.93 -6.19
CA THR A 362 -0.19 -24.43 -5.01
C THR A 362 -0.38 -25.93 -4.74
N SER A 363 0.63 -26.55 -4.12
CA SER A 363 0.68 -27.99 -3.83
C SER A 363 0.99 -28.22 -2.36
N GLY A 364 0.32 -29.19 -1.75
CA GLY A 364 0.49 -29.52 -0.33
C GLY A 364 -0.05 -28.42 0.59
N GLY A 365 -0.85 -28.83 1.57
CA GLY A 365 -1.40 -27.87 2.53
C GLY A 365 -2.69 -28.33 3.19
N LEU A 366 -3.26 -27.42 3.96
CA LEU A 366 -4.52 -27.60 4.68
C LEU A 366 -5.53 -26.54 4.22
N ILE A 367 -6.71 -26.99 3.80
CA ILE A 367 -7.90 -26.15 3.65
C ILE A 367 -8.90 -26.65 4.67
N ASN A 368 -9.08 -25.92 5.76
CA ASN A 368 -10.08 -26.22 6.76
C ASN A 368 -11.25 -25.26 6.63
N ILE A 369 -12.39 -25.80 6.18
CA ILE A 369 -13.67 -25.09 6.03
C ILE A 369 -14.74 -25.83 6.84
N SER A 370 -14.39 -26.36 8.01
CA SER A 370 -15.32 -27.07 8.91
C SER A 370 -16.11 -26.13 9.84
N GLY A 371 -17.19 -26.61 10.44
CA GLY A 371 -18.05 -25.87 11.37
C GLY A 371 -19.34 -25.32 10.77
N GLY A 372 -20.20 -24.73 11.62
CA GLY A 372 -21.48 -24.12 11.21
C GLY A 372 -22.53 -25.11 10.67
N THR A 373 -23.43 -24.62 9.81
CA THR A 373 -24.47 -25.40 9.11
C THR A 373 -24.02 -25.91 7.73
N MET A 374 -22.71 -25.92 7.48
CA MET A 374 -22.15 -26.10 6.15
C MET A 374 -22.38 -27.51 5.60
N PRO A 375 -22.84 -27.67 4.36
CA PRO A 375 -22.97 -28.98 3.75
C PRO A 375 -21.64 -29.47 3.17
N VAL A 376 -21.44 -30.79 3.16
CA VAL A 376 -20.30 -31.45 2.51
C VAL A 376 -20.23 -31.05 1.03
N PRO A 377 -19.11 -30.54 0.50
CA PRO A 377 -18.97 -30.27 -0.92
C PRO A 377 -19.12 -31.57 -1.71
N ASN A 378 -19.58 -31.46 -2.96
CA ASN A 378 -19.71 -32.62 -3.83
C ASN A 378 -18.32 -33.30 -3.97
N PRO A 379 -18.16 -34.59 -3.60
CA PRO A 379 -16.86 -35.27 -3.73
C PRO A 379 -16.33 -35.29 -5.16
N ALA A 380 -17.20 -35.18 -6.16
CA ALA A 380 -16.85 -35.11 -7.58
C ALA A 380 -16.60 -33.68 -8.08
N PHE A 381 -16.56 -32.67 -7.20
CA PHE A 381 -16.31 -31.30 -7.59
C PHE A 381 -14.89 -31.14 -8.17
N PRO A 382 -14.72 -30.66 -9.42
CA PRO A 382 -13.43 -30.68 -10.10
C PRO A 382 -12.29 -30.00 -9.34
N ALA A 383 -12.54 -28.84 -8.72
CA ALA A 383 -11.49 -28.14 -7.97
C ALA A 383 -11.07 -28.89 -6.71
N LEU A 384 -12.00 -29.55 -6.01
CA LEU A 384 -11.69 -30.39 -4.85
C LEU A 384 -10.77 -31.55 -5.24
N VAL A 385 -11.12 -32.27 -6.31
CA VAL A 385 -10.33 -33.38 -6.84
C VAL A 385 -8.93 -32.92 -7.27
N ALA A 386 -8.84 -31.76 -7.94
CA ALA A 386 -7.57 -31.18 -8.39
C ALA A 386 -6.69 -30.66 -7.23
N LEU A 387 -7.28 -30.19 -6.14
CA LEU A 387 -6.55 -29.83 -4.93
C LEU A 387 -6.02 -31.08 -4.23
N GLN A 388 -6.86 -32.10 -4.04
CA GLN A 388 -6.48 -33.36 -3.40
C GLN A 388 -5.39 -34.10 -4.19
N SER A 389 -5.45 -34.09 -5.53
CA SER A 389 -4.40 -34.70 -6.37
C SER A 389 -3.06 -33.97 -6.27
N ARG A 390 -3.06 -32.69 -5.88
CA ARG A 390 -1.87 -31.90 -5.56
C ARG A 390 -1.46 -31.99 -4.08
N GLY A 391 -2.04 -32.92 -3.32
CA GLY A 391 -1.67 -33.19 -1.93
C GLY A 391 -2.31 -32.26 -0.89
N TRP A 392 -3.37 -31.54 -1.24
CA TRP A 392 -4.12 -30.76 -0.26
C TRP A 392 -5.00 -31.65 0.62
N THR A 393 -4.98 -31.39 1.92
CA THR A 393 -5.98 -31.91 2.85
C THR A 393 -7.11 -30.91 2.94
N VAL A 394 -8.30 -31.28 2.45
CA VAL A 394 -9.51 -30.45 2.54
C VAL A 394 -10.41 -31.02 3.64
N MET A 395 -10.59 -30.26 4.71
CA MET A 395 -11.48 -30.60 5.81
C MET A 395 -12.78 -29.81 5.69
N THR A 396 -13.88 -30.53 5.51
CA THR A 396 -15.25 -30.03 5.58
C THR A 396 -15.97 -30.72 6.74
N ASN A 397 -17.23 -30.36 6.99
CA ASN A 397 -18.08 -31.17 7.89
C ASN A 397 -18.33 -32.58 7.35
#